data_AF-A0A7S2JAL5-F1
#
_entry.id   AF-A0A7S2JAL5-F1
#
_cell.length_a   1.000
_cell.length_b   1.000
_cell.length_c   1.000
_cell.angle_alpha   90.00
_cell.angle_beta   90.00
_cell.angle_gamma   90.00
#
_symmetry.space_group_name_H-M   'P 1'
#
loop_
_entity.id
_entity.type
_entity.pdbx_description
1 polymer ?
#
loop_
_entity_poly.entity_id
_entity_poly.type
_entity_poly.pdbx_seq_one_letter_code
_entity_poly.pdbx_strand_id
1 'polypeptide(L)'
;MQAPANPIFTTSCRDMPLLARHSAGGAARRVVLALALASVTLAATPAPPAPGAPLAAATPPAPGPAAADEFAADECAAEGGEDDGSCELSLRQLRGERIQAAALTAPNGGPGPYGFDMSDLNSHLKAFDDVDTVDEASDDADSSRGSEYKPWNAELVQPSGAPLFEFYMYRAVSDETYAPLNVNTASLGGVLWYLQHEVVIQYPRKFGISRIKRMKVKMRATDALVQLGMHFGPRFAFDKGQCTGPFVCGREEEKGEAPQPKFCDGGFEKKYEADIMAANGKPFDGPYEWSKFGYFVGCNKLGSYPFPMYEVYYENATWYSLPGPCPSKQFNEHSKACVARQPGGMCKGEPTGAGDCTWSYEEVGEVLLDDLIGISVDKLHKEGGREYNPLTDKGTKLSFWNGINTTSANTERMRALTDLFEEKYPKQTRDEALPPPPCDFNFGVFYKEFWWKAPFSGKCAKPSSKCYDMANWGKTDGIYGHPEWYPGLTADSPIEEFIQLLYMQGKEDCPHRPCGIKPEEPEEPQEE
;
A
#
# COMPACT_ATOMS: atom_id res chain seq x y z
N MET A 1 33.38 6.54 -33.48
CA MET A 1 32.11 6.64 -34.25
C MET A 1 31.17 5.59 -33.68
N GLN A 2 30.59 5.86 -32.51
CA GLN A 2 29.20 6.31 -32.31
C GLN A 2 28.16 5.31 -32.83
N ALA A 3 27.71 4.43 -31.93
CA ALA A 3 26.44 3.75 -32.01
C ALA A 3 25.36 4.67 -31.41
N PRO A 4 24.16 4.78 -32.01
CA PRO A 4 23.10 5.63 -31.47
C PRO A 4 22.43 4.97 -30.26
N ALA A 5 22.13 5.81 -29.28
CA ALA A 5 21.40 5.50 -28.06
C ALA A 5 19.92 5.19 -28.35
N ASN A 6 19.37 4.18 -27.67
CA ASN A 6 17.93 3.97 -27.55
C ASN A 6 17.44 4.59 -26.24
N PRO A 7 16.38 5.42 -26.25
CA PRO A 7 15.90 6.11 -25.06
C PRO A 7 15.08 5.19 -24.15
N ILE A 8 15.31 5.35 -22.84
CA ILE A 8 14.56 4.75 -21.74
C ILE A 8 13.20 5.47 -21.65
N PHE A 9 12.13 4.69 -21.59
CA PHE A 9 10.76 5.16 -21.48
C PHE A 9 10.53 5.95 -20.18
N THR A 10 10.24 7.24 -20.33
CA THR A 10 9.45 8.04 -19.40
C THR A 10 8.03 8.12 -19.98
N THR A 11 7.04 7.48 -19.37
CA THR A 11 5.63 7.67 -19.75
C THR A 11 5.03 8.82 -18.96
N SER A 12 5.14 10.01 -19.53
CA SER A 12 4.21 11.13 -19.30
C SER A 12 3.11 11.02 -20.35
N CYS A 13 1.84 10.91 -19.93
CA CYS A 13 0.69 10.96 -20.82
C CYS A 13 0.61 12.33 -21.52
N ARG A 14 0.77 12.36 -22.85
CA ARG A 14 0.22 13.39 -23.76
C ARG A 14 0.28 12.90 -25.21
N ASP A 15 -0.91 12.83 -25.81
CA ASP A 15 -1.25 12.88 -27.24
C ASP A 15 -0.63 11.86 -28.22
N MET A 16 -1.48 10.95 -28.72
CA MET A 16 -1.33 10.40 -30.09
C MET A 16 -2.64 10.48 -30.89
N PRO A 17 -2.57 10.82 -32.19
CA PRO A 17 -3.73 11.11 -33.03
C PRO A 17 -4.37 9.87 -33.64
N LEU A 18 -5.69 9.99 -33.89
CA LEU A 18 -6.52 9.13 -34.71
C LEU A 18 -5.87 8.79 -36.06
N LEU A 19 -5.74 7.50 -36.38
CA LEU A 19 -5.59 7.05 -37.77
C LEU A 19 -6.50 5.86 -38.10
N ALA A 20 -7.17 6.03 -39.22
CA ALA A 20 -8.31 5.27 -39.69
C ALA A 20 -7.94 3.92 -40.34
N ARG A 21 -8.94 3.04 -40.33
CA ARG A 21 -9.11 1.80 -41.12
C ARG A 21 -8.44 1.84 -42.49
N HIS A 22 -7.83 0.73 -42.91
CA HIS A 22 -7.87 0.22 -44.30
C HIS A 22 -7.70 -1.30 -44.33
N SER A 23 -8.51 -1.96 -45.17
CA SER A 23 -8.52 -3.40 -45.42
C SER A 23 -7.59 -3.79 -46.58
N ALA A 24 -6.97 -4.97 -46.50
CA ALA A 24 -6.63 -5.92 -47.58
C ALA A 24 -5.86 -7.06 -46.89
N GLY A 25 -6.02 -8.36 -47.17
CA GLY A 25 -6.11 -9.06 -48.45
C GLY A 25 -5.04 -10.16 -48.39
N GLY A 26 -5.44 -11.43 -48.51
CA GLY A 26 -4.69 -12.58 -47.99
C GLY A 26 -3.45 -13.04 -48.76
N ALA A 27 -2.73 -13.99 -48.17
CA ALA A 27 -2.02 -15.09 -48.85
C ALA A 27 -1.46 -16.09 -47.83
N ALA A 28 -1.79 -17.36 -48.02
CA ALA A 28 -1.26 -18.49 -47.28
C ALA A 28 0.22 -18.74 -47.59
N ARG A 29 1.02 -19.12 -46.58
CA ARG A 29 2.24 -19.93 -46.77
C ARG A 29 2.40 -20.93 -45.62
N ARG A 30 2.44 -22.21 -46.03
CA ARG A 30 2.78 -23.39 -45.22
C ARG A 30 4.22 -23.27 -44.71
N VAL A 31 4.44 -23.63 -43.45
CA VAL A 31 5.77 -24.00 -42.94
C VAL A 31 5.70 -25.41 -42.36
N VAL A 32 6.64 -26.23 -42.82
CA VAL A 32 6.82 -27.65 -42.56
C VAL A 32 7.44 -27.84 -41.18
N LEU A 33 6.85 -28.72 -40.38
CA LEU A 33 7.32 -29.15 -39.06
C LEU A 33 8.43 -30.22 -39.23
N ALA A 34 9.61 -29.97 -38.69
CA ALA A 34 10.68 -30.97 -38.56
C ALA A 34 10.92 -31.25 -37.08
N LEU A 35 10.57 -32.47 -36.64
CA LEU A 35 10.92 -33.00 -35.32
C LEU A 35 12.41 -33.32 -35.27
N ALA A 36 13.08 -32.86 -34.21
CA ALA A 36 14.39 -33.36 -33.79
C ALA A 36 14.25 -34.00 -32.40
N LEU A 37 14.42 -35.32 -32.35
CA LEU A 37 14.62 -36.13 -31.15
C LEU A 37 16.05 -35.90 -30.63
N ALA A 38 16.20 -35.61 -29.34
CA ALA A 38 17.48 -35.71 -28.65
C ALA A 38 17.29 -36.48 -27.33
N SER A 39 18.08 -37.54 -27.20
CA SER A 39 18.06 -38.56 -26.17
C SER A 39 18.54 -38.04 -24.81
N VAL A 40 17.84 -38.44 -23.74
CA VAL A 40 18.23 -38.21 -22.35
C VAL A 40 19.12 -39.36 -21.87
N THR A 41 20.35 -39.06 -21.46
CA THR A 41 21.21 -39.99 -20.72
C THR A 41 21.11 -39.72 -19.21
N LEU A 42 20.72 -40.76 -18.48
CA LEU A 42 20.64 -40.84 -17.02
C LEU A 42 22.03 -40.68 -16.38
N ALA A 43 22.18 -39.77 -15.42
CA ALA A 43 23.31 -39.76 -14.50
C ALA A 43 22.78 -39.94 -13.07
N ALA A 44 23.28 -40.97 -12.39
CA ALA A 44 22.87 -41.42 -11.07
C ALA A 44 23.34 -40.46 -9.97
N THR A 45 22.46 -40.18 -9.01
CA THR A 45 22.76 -39.52 -7.74
C THR A 45 23.23 -40.53 -6.69
N PRO A 46 24.18 -40.20 -5.80
CA PRO A 46 24.43 -41.00 -4.60
C PRO A 46 23.51 -40.55 -3.45
N ALA A 47 22.96 -41.56 -2.74
CA ALA A 47 22.08 -41.43 -1.58
C ALA A 47 22.84 -41.00 -0.30
N PRO A 48 22.14 -40.43 0.71
CA PRO A 48 22.75 -39.94 1.95
C PRO A 48 22.83 -41.02 3.04
N PRO A 49 23.75 -40.90 4.03
CA PRO A 49 23.65 -41.64 5.29
C PRO A 49 23.10 -40.77 6.44
N ALA A 50 22.30 -41.38 7.31
CA ALA A 50 21.92 -40.92 8.65
C ALA A 50 21.89 -42.14 9.59
N PRO A 51 21.78 -42.04 10.93
CA PRO A 51 22.30 -41.05 11.88
C PRO A 51 23.01 -41.71 13.10
N GLY A 52 23.68 -40.92 13.95
CA GLY A 52 23.85 -41.23 15.39
C GLY A 52 25.27 -41.38 15.95
N ALA A 53 25.77 -40.34 16.62
CA ALA A 53 26.59 -40.40 17.86
C ALA A 53 26.83 -38.96 18.39
N PRO A 54 26.92 -38.75 19.71
CA PRO A 54 26.76 -37.43 20.34
C PRO A 54 28.06 -36.64 20.35
N LEU A 55 27.98 -35.32 20.11
CA LEU A 55 29.08 -34.39 20.37
C LEU A 55 28.84 -33.67 21.69
N ALA A 56 29.81 -33.85 22.58
CA ALA A 56 29.87 -33.30 23.92
C ALA A 56 29.98 -31.77 23.91
N ALA A 57 29.39 -31.18 24.95
CA ALA A 57 29.36 -29.76 25.24
C ALA A 57 30.76 -29.14 25.28
N ALA A 58 30.95 -28.07 24.50
CA ALA A 58 32.01 -27.10 24.71
C ALA A 58 31.39 -25.83 25.29
N THR A 59 31.63 -25.59 26.57
CA THR A 59 31.37 -24.31 27.25
C THR A 59 32.24 -23.21 26.65
N PRO A 60 31.70 -22.04 26.28
CA PRO A 60 32.52 -20.89 25.92
C PRO A 60 33.14 -20.26 27.19
N PRO A 61 34.38 -19.75 27.11
CA PRO A 61 35.00 -19.02 28.21
C PRO A 61 34.36 -17.63 28.35
N ALA A 62 34.18 -17.20 29.60
CA ALA A 62 33.80 -15.83 29.94
C ALA A 62 34.94 -14.85 29.57
N PRO A 63 34.65 -13.66 29.00
CA PRO A 63 35.60 -12.57 28.99
C PRO A 63 35.41 -11.70 30.24
N GLY A 64 36.50 -11.55 31.00
CA GLY A 64 36.69 -10.55 32.04
C GLY A 64 36.93 -9.14 31.47
N PRO A 65 37.19 -8.15 32.35
CA PRO A 65 36.88 -6.74 32.11
C PRO A 65 37.93 -6.01 31.26
N ALA A 66 37.46 -4.97 30.56
CA ALA A 66 38.17 -3.75 30.15
C ALA A 66 39.58 -3.91 29.55
N ALA A 67 39.64 -3.91 28.21
CA ALA A 67 40.83 -3.51 27.45
C ALA A 67 40.39 -2.94 26.09
N ALA A 68 39.77 -1.77 26.13
CA ALA A 68 39.41 -0.98 24.95
C ALA A 68 39.54 0.51 25.30
N ASP A 69 40.75 0.94 25.66
CA ASP A 69 41.01 2.37 25.96
C ASP A 69 42.38 2.88 25.49
N GLU A 70 43.10 2.16 24.62
CA GLU A 70 44.47 2.58 24.24
C GLU A 70 44.82 2.46 22.75
N PHE A 71 43.84 2.41 21.84
CA PHE A 71 44.12 2.40 20.40
C PHE A 71 43.35 3.44 19.57
N ALA A 72 42.70 4.41 20.22
CA ALA A 72 41.91 5.46 19.55
C ALA A 72 42.29 6.88 20.01
N ALA A 73 43.57 7.13 20.30
CA ALA A 73 44.05 8.43 20.73
C ALA A 73 45.14 9.04 19.83
N ASP A 74 45.57 8.37 18.75
CA ASP A 74 46.74 8.79 17.96
C ASP A 74 46.43 9.31 16.53
N GLU A 75 45.16 9.53 16.18
CA GLU A 75 44.76 10.22 14.94
C GLU A 75 44.02 11.56 15.19
N CYS A 76 44.35 12.26 16.28
CA CYS A 76 43.80 13.60 16.58
C CYS A 76 44.87 14.67 16.84
N ALA A 77 46.07 14.50 16.27
CA ALA A 77 47.13 15.51 16.40
C ALA A 77 47.95 15.65 15.11
N ALA A 78 47.34 16.21 14.07
CA ALA A 78 48.10 16.83 12.99
C ALA A 78 47.28 17.92 12.29
N GLU A 79 47.84 19.13 12.32
CA GLU A 79 47.46 20.36 11.61
C GLU A 79 46.47 21.29 12.33
N GLY A 80 47.03 22.37 12.88
CA GLY A 80 46.37 23.32 13.77
C GLY A 80 45.31 24.20 13.12
N GLY A 81 44.06 23.76 13.20
CA GLY A 81 42.86 24.59 13.10
C GLY A 81 42.09 24.56 14.42
N GLU A 82 41.34 25.62 14.71
CA GLU A 82 40.48 25.74 15.90
C GLU A 82 39.46 24.59 15.96
N ASP A 83 39.39 23.93 17.13
CA ASP A 83 38.57 22.76 17.43
C ASP A 83 37.06 23.10 17.39
N ASP A 84 36.33 22.47 16.46
CA ASP A 84 34.90 22.67 16.21
C ASP A 84 34.00 21.64 16.92
N GLY A 85 34.57 20.79 17.78
CA GLY A 85 33.82 19.80 18.57
C GLY A 85 33.25 18.63 17.77
N SER A 86 33.54 18.52 16.47
CA SER A 86 33.06 17.43 15.59
C SER A 86 33.59 16.04 15.98
N CYS A 87 34.77 16.00 16.61
CA CYS A 87 35.41 14.76 17.03
C CYS A 87 34.74 14.14 18.28
N GLU A 88 34.32 14.98 19.24
CA GLU A 88 33.62 14.55 20.47
C GLU A 88 32.20 14.04 20.16
N LEU A 89 31.52 14.63 19.16
CA LEU A 89 30.21 14.19 18.66
C LEU A 89 30.28 12.81 18.00
N SER A 90 31.31 12.58 17.18
CA SER A 90 31.52 11.30 16.48
C SER A 90 31.83 10.16 17.48
N LEU A 91 32.55 10.44 18.56
CA LEU A 91 32.83 9.46 19.63
C LEU A 91 31.60 9.14 20.49
N ARG A 92 30.70 10.09 20.72
CA ARG A 92 29.45 9.86 21.47
C ARG A 92 28.40 9.08 20.68
N GLN A 93 28.34 9.29 19.36
CA GLN A 93 27.51 8.50 18.44
C GLN A 93 27.95 7.03 18.37
N LEU A 94 29.26 6.76 18.38
CA LEU A 94 29.80 5.39 18.42
C LEU A 94 29.58 4.69 19.77
N ARG A 95 29.37 5.45 20.85
CA ARG A 95 29.09 4.93 22.21
C ARG A 95 27.60 4.80 22.56
N GLY A 96 26.70 5.22 21.67
CA GLY A 96 25.25 5.07 21.86
C GLY A 96 24.63 5.96 22.94
N GLU A 97 25.27 7.07 23.29
CA GLU A 97 24.75 7.99 24.31
C GLU A 97 23.68 8.94 23.70
N ARG A 98 22.52 9.07 24.38
CA ARG A 98 21.43 9.99 23.96
C ARG A 98 21.90 11.45 24.02
N ILE A 99 21.84 12.15 22.90
CA ILE A 99 22.02 13.61 22.85
C ILE A 99 20.67 14.28 23.11
N GLN A 100 20.55 15.05 24.20
CA GLN A 100 19.43 15.98 24.41
C GLN A 100 19.57 17.18 23.47
N ALA A 101 18.44 17.60 22.89
CA ALA A 101 18.30 18.54 21.77
C ALA A 101 18.77 20.00 22.00
N ALA A 102 19.61 20.29 23.00
CA ALA A 102 20.00 21.65 23.36
C ALA A 102 21.40 22.09 22.87
N ALA A 103 22.10 21.30 22.05
CA ALA A 103 23.48 21.58 21.66
C ALA A 103 23.75 21.68 20.14
N LEU A 104 22.72 21.95 19.33
CA LEU A 104 22.90 22.21 17.89
C LEU A 104 22.48 23.66 17.55
N THR A 105 23.29 24.61 17.98
CA THR A 105 23.31 25.95 17.39
C THR A 105 24.70 26.19 16.81
N ALA A 106 24.82 26.14 15.49
CA ALA A 106 26.02 26.64 14.82
C ALA A 106 26.15 28.16 15.09
N PRO A 107 27.36 28.71 15.30
CA PRO A 107 27.53 30.09 15.77
C PRO A 107 27.03 31.20 14.83
N ASN A 108 26.61 30.87 13.60
CA ASN A 108 26.32 31.86 12.56
C ASN A 108 25.01 31.63 11.78
N GLY A 109 23.97 31.07 12.41
CA GLY A 109 22.56 31.28 12.00
C GLY A 109 22.20 31.15 10.51
N GLY A 110 22.86 30.27 9.76
CA GLY A 110 22.63 30.05 8.34
C GLY A 110 22.08 28.64 8.08
N PRO A 111 21.21 28.46 7.06
CA PRO A 111 20.64 27.15 6.74
C PRO A 111 21.70 26.19 6.18
N GLY A 112 21.70 24.94 6.67
CA GLY A 112 22.42 23.83 6.06
C GLY A 112 21.87 23.49 4.66
N PRO A 113 22.55 22.62 3.89
CA PRO A 113 22.39 22.48 2.43
C PRO A 113 21.02 22.01 1.92
N TYR A 114 20.04 21.76 2.80
CA TYR A 114 18.65 21.46 2.44
C TYR A 114 17.59 22.31 3.17
N GLY A 115 18.01 23.38 3.86
CA GLY A 115 17.15 24.54 4.14
C GLY A 115 15.78 24.30 4.79
N PHE A 116 15.70 23.46 5.83
CA PHE A 116 14.51 23.40 6.69
C PHE A 116 14.88 23.41 8.18
N ASP A 117 14.17 24.25 8.94
CA ASP A 117 14.40 24.55 10.35
C ASP A 117 13.59 23.60 11.26
N MET A 118 14.23 23.05 12.29
CA MET A 118 13.68 22.09 13.25
C MET A 118 12.72 22.73 14.28
N SER A 119 12.53 24.04 14.25
CA SER A 119 11.47 24.73 15.01
C SER A 119 10.04 24.36 14.53
N ASP A 120 9.93 23.67 13.39
CA ASP A 120 8.67 23.40 12.68
C ASP A 120 7.94 22.11 13.10
N LEU A 121 8.47 21.34 14.06
CA LEU A 121 7.83 20.09 14.52
C LEU A 121 6.82 20.34 15.66
N ASN A 122 7.11 21.27 16.56
CA ASN A 122 6.18 21.70 17.61
C ASN A 122 5.10 22.64 17.07
N SER A 123 5.32 23.29 15.91
CA SER A 123 4.31 24.06 15.20
C SER A 123 3.26 23.16 14.54
N HIS A 124 3.60 21.96 14.06
CA HIS A 124 2.63 21.07 13.39
C HIS A 124 1.62 20.41 14.34
N LEU A 125 2.01 20.09 15.58
CA LEU A 125 1.07 19.63 16.62
C LEU A 125 0.29 20.80 17.23
N LYS A 126 0.91 21.98 17.38
CA LYS A 126 0.21 23.20 17.82
C LYS A 126 -0.68 23.81 16.75
N ALA A 127 -0.43 23.63 15.46
CA ALA A 127 -1.28 24.13 14.38
C ALA A 127 -2.65 23.41 14.32
N PHE A 128 -2.77 22.25 14.97
CA PHE A 128 -4.07 21.61 15.21
C PHE A 128 -4.85 22.26 16.37
N ASP A 129 -4.18 22.88 17.35
CA ASP A 129 -4.80 23.48 18.54
C ASP A 129 -4.93 25.02 18.47
N ASP A 130 -3.99 25.72 17.82
CA ASP A 130 -3.99 27.19 17.67
C ASP A 130 -4.42 27.60 16.24
N VAL A 131 -5.72 27.47 16.00
CA VAL A 131 -6.40 27.92 14.79
C VAL A 131 -6.76 29.43 14.85
N ASP A 132 -5.89 30.27 15.40
CA ASP A 132 -5.99 31.73 15.33
C ASP A 132 -4.68 32.26 14.75
N THR A 133 -4.49 32.45 13.45
CA THR A 133 -4.88 33.66 12.73
C THR A 133 -4.35 33.52 11.29
N VAL A 134 -5.21 33.52 10.29
CA VAL A 134 -4.92 33.98 8.91
C VAL A 134 -6.26 34.17 8.21
N ASP A 135 -6.33 35.25 7.44
CA ASP A 135 -7.52 36.00 7.05
C ASP A 135 -8.68 35.19 6.45
N GLU A 136 -9.90 35.71 6.66
CA GLU A 136 -11.19 35.25 6.08
C GLU A 136 -11.28 35.33 4.54
N ALA A 137 -10.15 35.22 3.84
CA ALA A 137 -10.07 35.37 2.39
C ALA A 137 -9.10 34.34 1.79
N SER A 138 -9.30 33.05 2.10
CA SER A 138 -8.88 32.00 1.17
C SER A 138 -10.05 31.68 0.25
N ASP A 139 -9.86 31.86 -1.05
CA ASP A 139 -10.77 31.53 -2.15
C ASP A 139 -11.09 30.02 -2.25
N ASP A 140 -11.59 29.41 -1.17
CA ASP A 140 -12.28 28.14 -1.26
C ASP A 140 -13.66 28.44 -1.85
N ALA A 141 -13.72 28.39 -3.20
CA ALA A 141 -14.88 28.69 -4.04
C ALA A 141 -16.01 27.66 -3.88
N ASP A 142 -16.53 27.55 -2.67
CA ASP A 142 -17.75 26.84 -2.36
C ASP A 142 -18.43 27.40 -1.12
N SER A 143 -18.89 28.64 -1.23
CA SER A 143 -19.72 29.33 -0.23
C SER A 143 -21.11 28.70 0.00
N SER A 144 -21.39 27.53 -0.60
CA SER A 144 -22.66 26.81 -0.51
C SER A 144 -22.68 25.69 0.54
N ARG A 145 -21.51 25.22 0.97
CA ARG A 145 -21.34 24.13 1.94
C ARG A 145 -20.56 24.69 3.13
N GLY A 146 -21.22 24.77 4.29
CA GLY A 146 -20.70 25.44 5.49
C GLY A 146 -19.33 24.93 5.98
N SER A 147 -18.83 25.50 7.07
CA SER A 147 -17.47 25.29 7.58
C SER A 147 -17.19 23.94 8.27
N GLU A 148 -18.16 23.03 8.33
CA GLU A 148 -18.08 21.79 9.13
C GLU A 148 -18.41 20.55 8.29
N TYR A 149 -17.84 19.41 8.68
CA TYR A 149 -18.14 18.10 8.10
C TYR A 149 -19.64 17.80 8.15
N LYS A 150 -20.24 17.62 6.97
CA LYS A 150 -21.64 17.23 6.80
C LYS A 150 -21.70 16.13 5.76
N PRO A 151 -21.74 14.85 6.17
CA PRO A 151 -21.75 13.76 5.22
C PRO A 151 -23.04 13.78 4.39
N TRP A 152 -22.92 13.39 3.12
CA TRP A 152 -24.09 13.24 2.24
C TRP A 152 -25.05 12.17 2.75
N ASN A 153 -24.51 11.06 3.23
CA ASN A 153 -25.26 10.08 3.99
C ASN A 153 -25.34 10.52 5.47
N ALA A 154 -26.52 10.98 5.89
CA ALA A 154 -26.75 11.45 7.26
C ALA A 154 -26.53 10.37 8.33
N GLU A 155 -26.57 9.08 7.99
CA GLU A 155 -26.27 7.98 8.92
C GLU A 155 -24.79 7.96 9.34
N LEU A 156 -23.89 8.53 8.52
CA LEU A 156 -22.46 8.56 8.81
C LEU A 156 -22.08 9.42 10.02
N VAL A 157 -23.00 10.23 10.56
CA VAL A 157 -22.72 10.94 11.83
C VAL A 157 -22.96 10.06 13.06
N GLN A 158 -23.59 8.89 12.88
CA GLN A 158 -23.88 7.96 13.96
C GLN A 158 -22.75 6.94 14.12
N PRO A 159 -22.49 6.46 15.34
CA PRO A 159 -21.55 5.36 15.57
C PRO A 159 -22.08 4.08 14.92
N SER A 160 -21.17 3.22 14.47
CA SER A 160 -21.48 1.92 13.87
C SER A 160 -21.51 0.79 14.87
N GLY A 161 -22.35 -0.22 14.61
CA GLY A 161 -22.36 -1.50 15.33
C GLY A 161 -21.28 -2.50 14.88
N ALA A 162 -20.44 -2.16 13.90
CA ALA A 162 -19.40 -3.05 13.38
C ALA A 162 -18.43 -3.52 14.47
N PRO A 163 -17.80 -4.71 14.35
CA PRO A 163 -16.75 -5.13 15.27
C PRO A 163 -15.56 -4.16 15.29
N LEU A 164 -14.90 -4.05 16.45
CA LEU A 164 -13.63 -3.33 16.57
C LEU A 164 -12.49 -4.28 16.21
N PHE A 165 -11.74 -3.94 15.17
CA PHE A 165 -10.52 -4.66 14.84
C PHE A 165 -9.31 -3.98 15.45
N GLU A 166 -8.37 -4.78 15.93
CA GLU A 166 -7.06 -4.33 16.42
C GLU A 166 -5.97 -5.22 15.81
N PHE A 167 -5.04 -4.62 15.04
CA PHE A 167 -3.99 -5.35 14.33
C PHE A 167 -2.81 -4.44 14.00
N TYR A 168 -1.70 -5.02 13.54
CA TYR A 168 -0.53 -4.25 13.14
C TYR A 168 -0.56 -3.86 11.66
N MET A 169 -0.18 -2.61 11.41
CA MET A 169 0.18 -2.12 10.09
C MET A 169 1.64 -1.66 10.09
N TYR A 170 2.27 -1.75 8.93
CA TYR A 170 3.68 -1.48 8.72
C TYR A 170 3.88 -0.38 7.69
N ARG A 171 4.92 0.43 7.89
CA ARG A 171 5.26 1.52 6.98
C ARG A 171 6.77 1.63 6.83
N ALA A 172 7.25 1.60 5.59
CA ALA A 172 8.64 1.93 5.27
C ALA A 172 8.80 3.45 5.23
N VAL A 173 9.75 3.99 6.00
CA VAL A 173 9.99 5.44 6.12
C VAL A 173 11.49 5.75 6.10
N SER A 174 11.81 6.99 5.73
CA SER A 174 13.14 7.57 5.91
C SER A 174 13.29 8.15 7.32
N ASP A 175 14.40 8.83 7.56
CA ASP A 175 14.66 9.54 8.83
C ASP A 175 13.75 10.77 9.01
N GLU A 176 13.18 11.27 7.91
CA GLU A 176 12.15 12.31 7.92
C GLU A 176 10.81 11.67 8.31
N THR A 177 10.38 11.91 9.55
CA THR A 177 9.17 11.28 10.11
C THR A 177 8.06 12.30 10.32
N TYR A 178 6.96 12.09 9.60
CA TYR A 178 5.68 12.76 9.79
C TYR A 178 4.65 11.75 10.29
N ALA A 179 3.63 12.24 11.00
CA ALA A 179 2.52 11.42 11.44
C ALA A 179 1.87 10.70 10.24
N PRO A 180 1.44 9.43 10.37
CA PRO A 180 0.77 8.67 9.31
C PRO A 180 -0.66 9.18 9.03
N LEU A 181 -0.80 10.46 8.69
CA LEU A 181 -2.03 11.08 8.22
C LEU A 181 -2.02 11.13 6.70
N ASN A 182 -3.09 10.69 6.05
CA ASN A 182 -3.15 10.60 4.58
C ASN A 182 -1.98 9.77 4.04
N VAL A 183 -1.87 8.53 4.51
CA VAL A 183 -0.76 7.65 4.14
C VAL A 183 -1.21 6.27 3.73
N ASN A 184 -0.32 5.61 3.03
CA ASN A 184 -0.37 4.17 2.79
C ASN A 184 0.49 3.41 3.78
N THR A 185 -0.07 2.31 4.26
CA THR A 185 0.58 1.34 5.11
C THR A 185 0.36 -0.05 4.51
N ALA A 186 0.90 -1.09 5.14
CA ALA A 186 0.84 -2.45 4.63
C ALA A 186 0.77 -3.49 5.73
N SER A 187 0.38 -4.71 5.39
CA SER A 187 0.72 -5.89 6.17
C SER A 187 2.22 -6.17 6.11
N LEU A 188 2.70 -7.11 6.93
CA LEU A 188 4.11 -7.48 6.98
C LEU A 188 4.65 -7.93 5.61
N GLY A 189 3.89 -8.75 4.89
CA GLY A 189 4.23 -9.13 3.51
C GLY A 189 4.16 -7.96 2.53
N GLY A 190 3.18 -7.06 2.69
CA GLY A 190 3.02 -5.90 1.81
C GLY A 190 4.14 -4.85 1.93
N VAL A 191 4.71 -4.65 3.13
CA VAL A 191 5.84 -3.72 3.32
C VAL A 191 7.13 -4.31 2.76
N LEU A 192 7.37 -5.61 2.93
CA LEU A 192 8.55 -6.28 2.37
C LEU A 192 8.47 -6.37 0.85
N TRP A 193 7.27 -6.60 0.30
CA TRP A 193 7.03 -6.51 -1.14
C TRP A 193 7.44 -5.12 -1.67
N TYR A 194 6.96 -4.04 -1.04
CA TYR A 194 7.28 -2.67 -1.44
C TYR A 194 8.79 -2.39 -1.40
N LEU A 195 9.45 -2.81 -0.32
CA LEU A 195 10.89 -2.65 -0.17
C LEU A 195 11.65 -3.34 -1.31
N GLN A 196 11.31 -4.60 -1.60
CA GLN A 196 11.99 -5.41 -2.61
C GLN A 196 11.73 -4.94 -4.04
N HIS A 197 10.52 -4.46 -4.35
CA HIS A 197 10.12 -4.09 -5.71
C HIS A 197 10.48 -2.65 -6.07
N GLU A 198 10.57 -1.75 -5.10
CA GLU A 198 10.76 -0.32 -5.39
C GLU A 198 11.95 0.34 -4.70
N VAL A 199 12.29 -0.10 -3.48
CA VAL A 199 13.23 0.63 -2.62
C VAL A 199 14.66 0.15 -2.81
N VAL A 200 14.91 -1.15 -2.63
CA VAL A 200 16.27 -1.72 -2.62
C VAL A 200 16.78 -2.09 -4.02
N ILE A 201 15.97 -1.89 -5.07
CA ILE A 201 16.40 -1.98 -6.47
C ILE A 201 17.30 -0.82 -6.91
N GLN A 202 17.43 0.22 -6.06
CA GLN A 202 18.17 1.46 -6.32
C GLN A 202 19.21 1.70 -5.22
N TYR A 203 20.28 2.41 -5.56
CA TYR A 203 21.22 2.95 -4.59
C TYR A 203 21.46 4.45 -4.85
N PRO A 204 21.35 5.32 -3.83
CA PRO A 204 20.80 5.06 -2.48
C PRO A 204 19.37 4.49 -2.52
N ARG A 205 18.92 3.87 -1.41
CA ARG A 205 17.55 3.36 -1.28
C ARG A 205 16.55 4.45 -1.68
N LYS A 206 15.51 4.08 -2.45
CA LYS A 206 14.49 5.04 -2.92
C LYS A 206 13.96 5.88 -1.74
N PHE A 207 13.87 7.19 -1.94
CA PHE A 207 13.43 8.18 -0.94
C PHE A 207 14.24 8.19 0.38
N GLY A 208 15.44 7.60 0.42
CA GLY A 208 16.22 7.51 1.65
C GLY A 208 15.57 6.63 2.72
N ILE A 209 14.69 5.72 2.34
CA ILE A 209 14.01 4.81 3.27
C ILE A 209 15.06 3.97 4.01
N SER A 210 15.02 4.02 5.33
CA SER A 210 16.02 3.42 6.22
C SER A 210 15.42 2.47 7.27
N ARG A 211 14.10 2.54 7.49
CA ARG A 211 13.44 1.81 8.57
C ARG A 211 11.99 1.40 8.25
N ILE A 212 11.50 0.42 8.99
CA ILE A 212 10.11 -0.03 8.99
C ILE A 212 9.52 0.34 10.35
N LYS A 213 8.48 1.18 10.36
CA LYS A 213 7.66 1.46 11.53
C LYS A 213 6.51 0.45 11.63
N ARG A 214 6.22 0.02 12.86
CA ARG A 214 5.06 -0.80 13.24
C ARG A 214 4.07 0.06 14.00
N MET A 215 2.83 0.05 13.53
CA MET A 215 1.71 0.79 14.09
C MET A 215 0.66 -0.21 14.57
N LYS A 216 0.20 -0.08 15.81
CA LYS A 216 -0.99 -0.77 16.30
C LYS A 216 -2.21 0.03 15.87
N VAL A 217 -3.00 -0.51 14.96
CA VAL A 217 -4.16 0.18 14.39
C VAL A 217 -5.42 -0.43 14.97
N LYS A 218 -6.33 0.43 15.43
CA LYS A 218 -7.71 0.07 15.70
C LYS A 218 -8.59 0.63 14.60
N MET A 219 -9.55 -0.15 14.14
CA MET A 219 -10.56 0.35 13.19
C MET A 219 -11.95 -0.20 13.48
N ARG A 220 -12.95 0.58 13.12
CA ARG A 220 -14.35 0.19 13.09
C ARG A 220 -14.94 0.68 11.77
N ALA A 221 -15.55 -0.24 11.02
CA ALA A 221 -16.18 0.10 9.75
C ALA A 221 -17.41 0.99 9.98
N THR A 222 -17.83 1.72 8.94
CA THR A 222 -19.09 2.47 8.99
C THR A 222 -20.27 1.54 8.74
N ASP A 223 -21.46 1.87 9.27
CA ASP A 223 -22.67 1.08 9.00
C ASP A 223 -22.97 0.99 7.50
N ALA A 224 -22.65 2.05 6.75
CA ALA A 224 -22.80 2.06 5.30
C ALA A 224 -21.95 0.98 4.59
N LEU A 225 -20.76 0.66 5.11
CA LEU A 225 -19.93 -0.45 4.62
C LEU A 225 -20.45 -1.80 5.10
N VAL A 226 -20.82 -1.91 6.38
CA VAL A 226 -21.33 -3.15 6.97
C VAL A 226 -22.62 -3.61 6.29
N GLN A 227 -23.49 -2.68 5.90
CA GLN A 227 -24.70 -2.98 5.11
C GLN A 227 -24.39 -3.59 3.73
N LEU A 228 -23.15 -3.49 3.26
CA LEU A 228 -22.67 -4.16 2.06
C LEU A 228 -21.91 -5.47 2.34
N GLY A 229 -21.80 -5.89 3.60
CA GLY A 229 -21.01 -7.04 4.03
C GLY A 229 -19.51 -6.80 3.93
N MET A 230 -19.05 -5.57 4.14
CA MET A 230 -17.63 -5.20 4.08
C MET A 230 -17.22 -4.37 5.30
N HIS A 231 -15.96 -4.48 5.70
CA HIS A 231 -15.33 -3.65 6.72
C HIS A 231 -14.32 -2.67 6.13
N PHE A 232 -13.81 -2.97 4.93
CA PHE A 232 -12.88 -2.12 4.19
C PHE A 232 -13.51 -1.57 2.91
N GLY A 233 -13.12 -0.35 2.56
CA GLY A 233 -13.33 0.18 1.21
C GLY A 233 -12.10 -0.02 0.31
N PRO A 234 -12.11 0.54 -0.92
CA PRO A 234 -10.95 0.49 -1.81
C PRO A 234 -9.73 1.17 -1.17
N ARG A 235 -8.54 0.58 -1.32
CA ARG A 235 -7.28 1.26 -0.95
C ARG A 235 -7.07 2.49 -1.82
N PHE A 236 -6.97 3.65 -1.17
CA PHE A 236 -6.59 4.90 -1.81
C PHE A 236 -5.08 5.10 -1.82
N ALA A 237 -4.51 5.60 -2.92
CA ALA A 237 -3.14 6.10 -2.97
C ALA A 237 -3.05 7.49 -2.34
N PHE A 238 -2.01 7.72 -1.55
CA PHE A 238 -1.72 9.02 -0.99
C PHE A 238 -0.32 9.49 -1.40
N ASP A 239 -0.28 10.56 -2.17
CA ASP A 239 0.94 11.19 -2.67
C ASP A 239 1.10 12.56 -2.01
N LYS A 240 2.15 12.73 -1.20
CA LYS A 240 2.38 13.97 -0.42
C LYS A 240 1.15 14.40 0.40
N GLY A 241 0.43 13.43 0.97
CA GLY A 241 -0.79 13.68 1.76
C GLY A 241 -2.06 13.92 0.94
N GLN A 242 -1.95 14.09 -0.38
CA GLN A 242 -3.11 14.16 -1.25
C GLN A 242 -3.56 12.76 -1.66
N CYS A 243 -4.85 12.49 -1.54
CA CYS A 243 -5.48 11.30 -2.07
C CYS A 243 -5.60 11.40 -3.59
N THR A 244 -4.94 10.48 -4.29
CA THR A 244 -4.86 10.44 -5.75
C THR A 244 -5.75 9.36 -6.36
N GLY A 245 -6.65 8.77 -5.58
CA GLY A 245 -7.64 7.79 -6.04
C GLY A 245 -7.34 6.36 -5.61
N PRO A 246 -8.13 5.38 -6.06
CA PRO A 246 -9.08 5.49 -7.17
C PRO A 246 -10.40 6.16 -6.76
N PHE A 247 -10.80 7.21 -7.48
CA PHE A 247 -12.13 7.81 -7.36
C PHE A 247 -12.95 7.51 -8.61
N VAL A 248 -14.23 7.20 -8.46
CA VAL A 248 -15.16 7.18 -9.60
C VAL A 248 -15.42 8.63 -10.05
N CYS A 249 -15.42 8.87 -11.37
CA CYS A 249 -15.81 10.14 -12.00
C CYS A 249 -16.92 10.02 -13.03
N GLY A 250 -17.59 8.88 -13.12
CA GLY A 250 -18.72 8.72 -14.03
C GLY A 250 -18.94 7.27 -14.42
N ARG A 251 -19.55 7.09 -15.60
CA ARG A 251 -19.79 5.78 -16.22
C ARG A 251 -19.15 5.74 -17.59
N GLU A 252 -18.58 4.60 -17.94
CA GLU A 252 -18.17 4.37 -19.33
C GLU A 252 -19.40 3.97 -20.15
N GLU A 253 -19.60 4.67 -21.27
CA GLU A 253 -20.70 4.40 -22.20
C GLU A 253 -20.14 4.02 -23.57
N GLU A 254 -19.47 2.86 -23.66
CA GLU A 254 -19.03 2.34 -24.96
C GLU A 254 -20.19 1.60 -25.66
N LYS A 255 -20.40 1.89 -26.95
CA LYS A 255 -21.51 1.32 -27.73
C LYS A 255 -21.36 -0.19 -27.89
N GLY A 256 -22.29 -0.95 -27.31
CA GLY A 256 -22.30 -2.41 -27.38
C GLY A 256 -21.54 -3.08 -26.23
N GLU A 257 -20.96 -2.28 -25.33
CA GLU A 257 -20.37 -2.75 -24.08
C GLU A 257 -21.23 -2.35 -22.89
N ALA A 258 -20.95 -2.99 -21.78
CA ALA A 258 -21.64 -2.82 -20.52
C ALA A 258 -21.17 -1.53 -19.82
N PRO A 259 -22.07 -0.67 -19.31
CA PRO A 259 -21.61 0.46 -18.51
C PRO A 259 -20.95 -0.01 -17.22
N GLN A 260 -19.74 0.49 -17.00
CA GLN A 260 -18.87 0.22 -15.85
C GLN A 260 -18.45 1.53 -15.18
N PRO A 261 -18.05 1.53 -13.89
CA PRO A 261 -17.53 2.74 -13.24
C PRO A 261 -16.31 3.26 -13.99
N LYS A 262 -16.35 4.56 -14.34
CA LYS A 262 -15.20 5.27 -14.90
C LYS A 262 -14.40 5.87 -13.75
N PHE A 263 -13.09 5.60 -13.69
CA PHE A 263 -12.21 6.16 -12.65
C PHE A 263 -11.52 7.46 -13.10
N CYS A 264 -11.24 8.34 -12.14
CA CYS A 264 -10.46 9.55 -12.33
C CYS A 264 -9.02 9.23 -12.74
N ASP A 265 -8.45 10.08 -13.59
CA ASP A 265 -7.01 10.18 -13.76
C ASP A 265 -6.43 11.02 -12.61
N GLY A 266 -6.27 10.40 -11.44
CA GLY A 266 -5.74 11.01 -10.22
C GLY A 266 -6.79 11.43 -9.20
N GLY A 267 -6.50 12.48 -8.43
CA GLY A 267 -7.36 12.97 -7.36
C GLY A 267 -8.73 13.45 -7.83
N PHE A 268 -9.72 13.47 -6.94
CA PHE A 268 -11.06 13.95 -7.25
C PHE A 268 -11.09 15.46 -7.49
N GLU A 269 -11.70 15.87 -8.60
CA GLU A 269 -11.93 17.28 -8.94
C GLU A 269 -13.43 17.59 -9.02
N LYS A 270 -13.80 18.83 -8.64
CA LYS A 270 -15.20 19.31 -8.63
C LYS A 270 -15.92 19.17 -9.97
N LYS A 271 -15.19 19.20 -11.09
CA LYS A 271 -15.76 19.03 -12.44
C LYS A 271 -16.51 17.69 -12.60
N TYR A 272 -16.14 16.67 -11.82
CA TYR A 272 -16.75 15.34 -11.88
C TYR A 272 -18.05 15.21 -11.07
N GLU A 273 -18.40 16.17 -10.21
CA GLU A 273 -19.65 16.10 -9.41
C GLU A 273 -20.91 16.01 -10.30
N ALA A 274 -20.87 16.61 -11.49
CA ALA A 274 -21.97 16.57 -12.45
C ALA A 274 -22.16 15.18 -13.12
N ASP A 275 -21.12 14.36 -13.14
CA ASP A 275 -21.11 13.06 -13.81
C ASP A 275 -21.47 11.90 -12.84
N ILE A 276 -21.49 12.18 -11.53
CA ILE A 276 -21.78 11.20 -10.48
C ILE A 276 -23.09 11.59 -9.77
N MET A 277 -24.19 11.02 -10.27
CA MET A 277 -25.53 11.25 -9.73
C MET A 277 -25.98 10.08 -8.86
N ALA A 278 -26.55 10.38 -7.70
CA ALA A 278 -27.25 9.40 -6.88
C ALA A 278 -28.56 8.97 -7.56
N ALA A 279 -29.12 7.83 -7.15
CA ALA A 279 -30.35 7.28 -7.71
C ALA A 279 -31.57 8.23 -7.60
N ASN A 280 -31.54 9.18 -6.66
CA ASN A 280 -32.57 10.21 -6.48
C ASN A 280 -32.40 11.42 -7.43
N GLY A 281 -31.43 11.39 -8.35
CA GLY A 281 -31.16 12.44 -9.32
C GLY A 281 -30.41 13.65 -8.77
N LYS A 282 -29.89 13.59 -7.54
CA LYS A 282 -29.02 14.63 -6.97
C LYS A 282 -27.54 14.23 -7.08
N PRO A 283 -26.63 15.18 -7.34
CA PRO A 283 -25.20 14.90 -7.33
C PRO A 283 -24.73 14.59 -5.91
N PHE A 284 -23.68 13.77 -5.78
CA PHE A 284 -23.00 13.62 -4.48
C PHE A 284 -22.27 14.92 -4.10
N ASP A 285 -22.23 15.19 -2.79
CA ASP A 285 -21.41 16.27 -2.23
C ASP A 285 -19.97 15.76 -2.02
N GLY A 286 -19.14 15.83 -3.06
CA GLY A 286 -17.76 15.33 -3.06
C GLY A 286 -17.59 13.93 -3.71
N PRO A 287 -16.44 13.26 -3.46
CA PRO A 287 -16.17 11.95 -4.04
C PRO A 287 -17.14 10.89 -3.53
N TYR A 288 -17.74 10.13 -4.46
CA TYR A 288 -18.74 9.09 -4.18
C TYR A 288 -18.39 8.22 -2.97
N GLU A 289 -17.14 7.74 -2.93
CA GLU A 289 -16.63 6.80 -1.95
C GLU A 289 -16.75 7.36 -0.53
N TRP A 290 -16.25 8.56 -0.27
CA TRP A 290 -16.29 9.14 1.07
C TRP A 290 -17.62 9.82 1.39
N SER A 291 -18.29 10.42 0.41
CA SER A 291 -19.59 11.05 0.63
C SER A 291 -20.64 10.02 1.06
N LYS A 292 -20.54 8.79 0.54
CA LYS A 292 -21.52 7.73 0.81
C LYS A 292 -21.12 6.79 1.95
N PHE A 293 -19.84 6.48 2.08
CA PHE A 293 -19.35 5.46 3.02
C PHE A 293 -18.52 6.04 4.17
N GLY A 294 -18.24 7.35 4.17
CA GLY A 294 -17.36 8.00 5.13
C GLY A 294 -15.89 7.77 4.81
N TYR A 295 -15.02 8.32 5.64
CA TYR A 295 -13.57 8.15 5.54
C TYR A 295 -13.15 6.80 6.11
N PHE A 296 -13.40 5.74 5.36
CA PHE A 296 -13.06 4.37 5.76
C PHE A 296 -11.56 4.06 5.66
N VAL A 297 -11.12 3.03 6.37
CA VAL A 297 -9.85 2.37 6.09
C VAL A 297 -10.00 1.58 4.79
N GLY A 298 -9.12 1.86 3.82
CA GLY A 298 -9.11 1.13 2.55
C GLY A 298 -8.18 -0.07 2.60
N CYS A 299 -8.48 -1.13 1.87
CA CYS A 299 -7.60 -2.28 1.71
C CYS A 299 -7.44 -2.69 0.24
N ASN A 300 -6.32 -3.34 -0.03
CA ASN A 300 -5.98 -3.96 -1.31
C ASN A 300 -5.18 -5.22 -1.04
N LYS A 301 -5.72 -6.38 -1.42
CA LYS A 301 -4.92 -7.60 -1.50
C LYS A 301 -3.98 -7.47 -2.69
N LEU A 302 -2.67 -7.51 -2.46
CA LEU A 302 -1.68 -7.39 -3.53
C LEU A 302 -1.86 -8.53 -4.53
N GLY A 303 -1.82 -8.20 -5.82
CA GLY A 303 -2.21 -9.07 -6.92
C GLY A 303 -3.69 -8.98 -7.31
N SER A 304 -4.41 -8.06 -6.68
CA SER A 304 -5.81 -7.72 -6.99
C SER A 304 -5.96 -6.20 -7.15
N TYR A 305 -7.11 -5.77 -7.67
CA TYR A 305 -7.48 -4.34 -7.74
C TYR A 305 -7.41 -3.66 -6.35
N PRO A 306 -7.00 -2.38 -6.24
CA PRO A 306 -6.63 -1.45 -7.32
C PRO A 306 -5.27 -1.66 -7.98
N PHE A 307 -4.22 -2.02 -7.23
CA PHE A 307 -2.88 -2.24 -7.78
C PHE A 307 -1.96 -2.83 -6.71
N PRO A 308 -1.01 -3.73 -7.02
CA PRO A 308 -0.75 -4.35 -8.33
C PRO A 308 -1.77 -5.42 -8.69
N MET A 309 -2.05 -5.60 -9.99
CA MET A 309 -2.99 -6.60 -10.49
C MET A 309 -2.30 -7.81 -11.15
N TYR A 310 -1.08 -8.13 -10.70
CA TYR A 310 -0.27 -9.26 -11.17
C TYR A 310 0.15 -10.14 -10.00
N GLU A 311 0.60 -11.36 -10.28
CA GLU A 311 0.94 -12.36 -9.25
C GLU A 311 1.95 -11.81 -8.23
N VAL A 312 1.67 -12.05 -6.95
CA VAL A 312 2.46 -11.59 -5.82
C VAL A 312 2.83 -12.78 -4.94
N TYR A 313 4.12 -12.93 -4.67
CA TYR A 313 4.69 -14.09 -3.97
C TYR A 313 4.89 -13.87 -2.46
N TYR A 314 4.26 -12.83 -1.90
CA TYR A 314 4.16 -12.61 -0.46
C TYR A 314 2.74 -12.98 -0.03
N GLU A 315 2.62 -14.08 0.73
CA GLU A 315 1.31 -14.57 1.16
C GLU A 315 0.56 -13.52 1.99
N ASN A 316 -0.72 -13.34 1.67
CA ASN A 316 -1.61 -12.38 2.33
C ASN A 316 -1.07 -10.93 2.38
N ALA A 317 -0.18 -10.57 1.44
CA ALA A 317 0.28 -9.20 1.31
C ALA A 317 -0.90 -8.28 1.03
N THR A 318 -1.09 -7.30 1.90
CA THR A 318 -2.21 -6.35 1.82
C THR A 318 -1.66 -4.94 2.00
N TRP A 319 -2.14 -4.01 1.19
CA TRP A 319 -1.92 -2.58 1.40
C TRP A 319 -3.16 -1.93 1.97
N TYR A 320 -2.94 -0.96 2.84
CA TYR A 320 -4.00 -0.20 3.48
C TYR A 320 -3.85 1.30 3.17
N SER A 321 -4.94 2.03 3.37
CA SER A 321 -4.97 3.49 3.26
C SER A 321 -5.68 4.09 4.46
N LEU A 322 -5.02 5.05 5.11
CA LEU A 322 -5.49 5.71 6.32
C LEU A 322 -5.80 7.19 6.01
N PRO A 323 -7.06 7.53 5.69
CA PRO A 323 -7.44 8.91 5.41
C PRO A 323 -7.41 9.74 6.69
N GLY A 324 -6.51 10.73 6.72
CA GLY A 324 -6.45 11.78 7.72
C GLY A 324 -7.16 13.06 7.26
N PRO A 325 -6.96 14.18 7.96
CA PRO A 325 -7.60 15.44 7.64
C PRO A 325 -7.15 16.02 6.29
N CYS A 326 -8.06 16.73 5.62
CA CYS A 326 -7.87 17.37 4.32
C CYS A 326 -7.25 16.45 3.24
N PRO A 327 -7.76 15.22 3.05
CA PRO A 327 -7.15 14.26 2.14
C PRO A 327 -7.25 14.65 0.67
N SER A 328 -7.96 15.72 0.30
CA SER A 328 -8.03 16.22 -1.08
C SER A 328 -6.85 17.13 -1.49
N LYS A 329 -5.99 17.53 -0.54
CA LYS A 329 -4.88 18.46 -0.75
C LYS A 329 -3.54 17.85 -0.34
N GLN A 330 -2.45 18.42 -0.85
CA GLN A 330 -1.12 18.06 -0.36
C GLN A 330 -0.89 18.64 1.04
N PHE A 331 0.04 18.06 1.80
CA PHE A 331 0.32 18.46 3.19
C PHE A 331 0.58 19.97 3.36
N ASN A 332 1.24 20.60 2.39
CA ASN A 332 1.57 22.03 2.38
C ASN A 332 0.41 22.94 1.93
N GLU A 333 -0.72 22.36 1.54
CA GLU A 333 -1.92 23.04 1.04
C GLU A 333 -3.12 22.88 2.00
N HIS A 334 -2.91 22.30 3.19
CA HIS A 334 -3.97 22.15 4.18
C HIS A 334 -4.42 23.52 4.69
N SER A 335 -5.71 23.82 4.54
CA SER A 335 -6.38 24.97 5.16
C SER A 335 -7.24 24.52 6.34
N LYS A 336 -7.48 25.42 7.31
CA LYS A 336 -8.43 25.20 8.42
C LYS A 336 -9.81 24.81 7.91
N ALA A 337 -10.26 25.49 6.84
CA ALA A 337 -11.52 25.20 6.18
C ALA A 337 -11.54 23.79 5.59
N CYS A 338 -10.45 23.37 4.94
CA CYS A 338 -10.35 22.02 4.38
C CYS A 338 -10.34 20.95 5.47
N VAL A 339 -9.58 21.14 6.55
CA VAL A 339 -9.53 20.22 7.70
C VAL A 339 -10.89 20.10 8.38
N ALA A 340 -11.59 21.22 8.60
CA ALA A 340 -12.91 21.22 9.23
C ALA A 340 -13.98 20.57 8.35
N ARG A 341 -13.89 20.75 7.02
CA ARG A 341 -14.82 20.17 6.06
C ARG A 341 -14.53 18.71 5.72
N GLN A 342 -13.26 18.31 5.79
CA GLN A 342 -12.77 16.98 5.48
C GLN A 342 -11.89 16.48 6.65
N PRO A 343 -12.49 16.10 7.78
CA PRO A 343 -11.74 15.70 8.98
C PRO A 343 -10.95 14.40 8.79
N GLY A 344 -11.23 13.62 7.75
CA GLY A 344 -10.69 12.28 7.58
C GLY A 344 -11.37 11.29 8.50
N GLY A 345 -10.80 10.10 8.64
CA GLY A 345 -11.35 9.02 9.48
C GLY A 345 -10.62 8.86 10.82
N MET A 346 -9.64 9.71 11.11
CA MET A 346 -8.80 9.53 12.30
C MET A 346 -9.51 10.01 13.57
N CYS A 347 -9.68 9.09 14.51
CA CYS A 347 -10.26 9.36 15.81
C CYS A 347 -9.22 9.90 16.80
N LYS A 348 -9.67 10.78 17.71
CA LYS A 348 -8.91 11.16 18.91
C LYS A 348 -8.86 10.02 19.96
N GLY A 349 -9.78 9.07 19.88
CA GLY A 349 -9.92 7.95 20.80
C GLY A 349 -10.26 6.66 20.07
N GLU A 350 -11.00 5.76 20.73
CA GLU A 350 -11.41 4.50 20.10
C GLU A 350 -12.36 4.73 18.91
N PRO A 351 -12.17 4.02 17.78
CA PRO A 351 -13.02 4.15 16.62
C PRO A 351 -14.50 3.86 16.89
N THR A 352 -15.32 4.85 16.56
CA THR A 352 -16.77 4.76 16.70
C THR A 352 -17.44 4.18 15.46
N GLY A 353 -16.76 4.18 14.31
CA GLY A 353 -17.32 3.80 13.03
C GLY A 353 -18.23 4.88 12.42
N ALA A 354 -18.29 6.08 13.02
CA ALA A 354 -18.82 7.25 12.32
C ALA A 354 -17.92 7.60 11.12
N GLY A 355 -18.48 8.25 10.11
CA GLY A 355 -17.80 8.57 8.86
C GLY A 355 -16.57 9.47 8.99
N ASP A 356 -16.41 10.18 10.11
CA ASP A 356 -15.23 10.98 10.47
C ASP A 356 -14.37 10.36 11.58
N CYS A 357 -14.72 9.16 12.06
CA CYS A 357 -14.02 8.45 13.11
C CYS A 357 -14.10 6.92 12.92
N THR A 358 -13.25 6.42 12.02
CA THR A 358 -13.19 5.01 11.60
C THR A 358 -11.90 4.31 12.01
N TRP A 359 -10.82 5.04 12.32
CA TRP A 359 -9.54 4.44 12.70
C TRP A 359 -8.75 5.28 13.70
N SER A 360 -7.87 4.62 14.45
CA SER A 360 -6.87 5.25 15.32
C SER A 360 -5.60 4.39 15.31
N TYR A 361 -4.48 4.95 15.74
CA TYR A 361 -3.22 4.21 15.76
C TYR A 361 -2.34 4.61 16.95
N GLU A 362 -1.42 3.71 17.28
CA GLU A 362 -0.29 3.94 18.17
C GLU A 362 0.99 3.46 17.48
N GLU A 363 2.03 4.29 17.44
CA GLU A 363 3.35 3.83 16.99
C GLU A 363 3.97 2.96 18.09
N VAL A 364 4.14 1.67 17.82
CA VAL A 364 4.61 0.71 18.84
C VAL A 364 6.03 0.25 18.59
N GLY A 365 6.61 0.44 17.40
CA GLY A 365 8.02 0.11 17.23
C GLY A 365 8.56 0.42 15.87
N GLU A 366 9.88 0.28 15.75
CA GLU A 366 10.60 0.40 14.49
C GLU A 366 11.80 -0.53 14.41
N VAL A 367 12.14 -0.92 13.19
CA VAL A 367 13.28 -1.76 12.82
C VAL A 367 14.06 -1.04 11.72
N LEU A 368 15.39 -0.93 11.86
CA LEU A 368 16.24 -0.42 10.78
C LEU A 368 16.40 -1.50 9.72
N LEU A 369 16.42 -1.10 8.46
CA LEU A 369 16.65 -2.05 7.36
C LEU A 369 18.06 -2.67 7.44
N ASP A 370 19.03 -1.92 7.94
CA ASP A 370 20.41 -2.40 8.12
C ASP A 370 20.48 -3.52 9.18
N ASP A 371 19.67 -3.43 10.24
CA ASP A 371 19.52 -4.49 11.24
C ASP A 371 18.86 -5.73 10.62
N LEU A 372 17.82 -5.53 9.81
CA LEU A 372 17.08 -6.61 9.15
C LEU A 372 17.96 -7.41 8.18
N ILE A 373 18.83 -6.74 7.43
CA ILE A 373 19.74 -7.42 6.48
C ILE A 373 21.08 -7.83 7.10
N GLY A 374 21.35 -7.43 8.35
CA GLY A 374 22.55 -7.77 9.11
C GLY A 374 23.83 -7.07 8.64
N ILE A 375 23.74 -6.02 7.82
CA ILE A 375 24.88 -5.24 7.33
C ILE A 375 24.44 -3.80 7.04
N SER A 376 25.30 -2.83 7.35
CA SER A 376 25.06 -1.45 6.94
C SER A 376 25.08 -1.32 5.42
N VAL A 377 24.12 -0.57 4.86
CA VAL A 377 24.03 -0.33 3.41
C VAL A 377 25.28 0.39 2.88
N ASP A 378 25.86 1.31 3.65
CA ASP A 378 27.09 2.03 3.28
C ASP A 378 28.29 1.09 3.23
N LYS A 379 28.39 0.17 4.20
CA LYS A 379 29.45 -0.83 4.25
C LYS A 379 29.32 -1.78 3.05
N LEU A 380 28.12 -2.26 2.76
CA LEU A 380 27.85 -3.13 1.63
C LEU A 380 28.33 -2.50 0.31
N HIS A 381 28.01 -1.21 0.08
CA HIS A 381 28.40 -0.52 -1.15
C HIS A 381 29.89 -0.19 -1.22
N LYS A 382 30.53 0.19 -0.10
CA LYS A 382 32.00 0.38 -0.03
C LYS A 382 32.75 -0.89 -0.44
N GLU A 383 32.20 -2.05 -0.15
CA GLU A 383 32.73 -3.35 -0.57
C GLU A 383 32.33 -3.75 -2.00
N GLY A 384 31.63 -2.90 -2.76
CA GLY A 384 31.14 -3.22 -4.10
C GLY A 384 29.94 -4.17 -4.13
N GLY A 385 29.24 -4.32 -3.00
CA GLY A 385 27.98 -5.04 -2.90
C GLY A 385 26.78 -4.22 -3.36
N ARG A 386 25.64 -4.89 -3.49
CA ARG A 386 24.33 -4.29 -3.82
C ARG A 386 23.25 -5.11 -3.14
N GLU A 387 22.25 -4.45 -2.56
CA GLU A 387 21.17 -5.14 -1.86
C GLU A 387 20.37 -6.06 -2.77
N TYR A 388 19.97 -5.56 -3.95
CA TYR A 388 19.18 -6.33 -4.90
C TYR A 388 19.34 -5.80 -6.34
N ASN A 389 19.26 -6.70 -7.32
CA ASN A 389 19.22 -6.38 -8.73
C ASN A 389 18.10 -7.19 -9.40
N PRO A 390 17.05 -6.53 -9.95
CA PRO A 390 15.91 -7.23 -10.53
C PRO A 390 16.26 -8.03 -11.78
N LEU A 391 17.33 -7.68 -12.50
CA LEU A 391 17.75 -8.42 -13.70
C LEU A 391 18.37 -9.78 -13.37
N THR A 392 19.00 -9.90 -12.20
CA THR A 392 19.64 -11.14 -11.75
C THR A 392 18.85 -11.84 -10.66
N ASP A 393 17.77 -11.22 -10.17
CA ASP A 393 16.96 -11.63 -9.02
C ASP A 393 17.83 -11.94 -7.76
N LYS A 394 18.90 -11.15 -7.60
CA LYS A 394 19.94 -11.38 -6.60
C LYS A 394 20.61 -10.10 -6.16
N GLY A 395 21.02 -10.05 -4.90
CA GLY A 395 22.00 -9.10 -4.40
C GLY A 395 23.44 -9.54 -4.72
N THR A 396 24.37 -8.59 -4.61
CA THR A 396 25.81 -8.82 -4.72
C THR A 396 26.41 -8.67 -3.33
N LYS A 397 27.06 -9.71 -2.80
CA LYS A 397 27.55 -9.79 -1.40
C LYS A 397 26.45 -9.70 -0.33
N LEU A 398 25.18 -9.75 -0.73
CA LEU A 398 24.01 -9.89 0.14
C LEU A 398 23.03 -10.85 -0.53
N SER A 399 22.51 -11.84 0.20
CA SER A 399 21.53 -12.80 -0.32
C SER A 399 20.11 -12.61 0.21
N PHE A 400 19.92 -11.69 1.17
CA PHE A 400 18.64 -11.48 1.85
C PHE A 400 17.48 -11.26 0.88
N TRP A 401 17.67 -10.49 -0.20
CA TRP A 401 16.63 -10.15 -1.18
C TRP A 401 16.56 -11.09 -2.41
N ASN A 402 17.28 -12.21 -2.44
CA ASN A 402 17.32 -13.12 -3.60
C ASN A 402 16.02 -13.92 -3.79
N GLY A 403 15.48 -14.03 -5.00
CA GLY A 403 14.29 -14.84 -5.25
C GLY A 403 13.02 -14.08 -4.91
N ILE A 404 12.71 -13.05 -5.68
CA ILE A 404 11.51 -12.21 -5.53
C ILE A 404 10.22 -12.99 -5.79
N ASN A 405 10.25 -13.92 -6.73
CA ASN A 405 9.12 -14.79 -7.10
C ASN A 405 9.15 -16.14 -6.38
N THR A 406 9.82 -16.23 -5.23
CA THR A 406 9.93 -17.47 -4.46
C THR A 406 9.19 -17.32 -3.14
N THR A 407 8.01 -17.93 -3.03
CA THR A 407 7.16 -17.84 -1.83
C THR A 407 7.90 -18.23 -0.55
N SER A 408 8.67 -19.31 -0.56
CA SER A 408 9.43 -19.72 0.63
C SER A 408 10.47 -18.69 1.07
N ALA A 409 11.17 -18.06 0.12
CA ALA A 409 12.14 -17.01 0.42
C ALA A 409 11.46 -15.75 0.98
N ASN A 410 10.29 -15.39 0.45
CA ASN A 410 9.49 -14.27 0.95
C ASN A 410 8.95 -14.57 2.36
N THR A 411 8.50 -15.80 2.64
CA THR A 411 8.09 -16.23 3.98
C THR A 411 9.23 -16.20 4.98
N GLU A 412 10.46 -16.54 4.56
CA GLU A 412 11.65 -16.38 5.41
C GLU A 412 11.96 -14.92 5.73
N ARG A 413 11.81 -14.00 4.76
CA ARG A 413 11.93 -12.54 5.02
C ARG A 413 10.89 -12.05 6.00
N MET A 414 9.65 -12.51 5.84
CA MET A 414 8.57 -12.18 6.75
C MET A 414 8.91 -12.62 8.18
N ARG A 415 9.36 -13.88 8.34
CA ARG A 415 9.82 -14.40 9.63
C ARG A 415 10.98 -13.59 10.21
N ALA A 416 11.99 -13.26 9.41
CA ALA A 416 13.14 -12.47 9.87
C ALA A 416 12.72 -11.10 10.42
N LEU A 417 11.74 -10.43 9.79
CA LEU A 417 11.22 -9.17 10.29
C LEU A 417 10.44 -9.35 11.59
N THR A 418 9.57 -10.36 11.68
CA THR A 418 8.84 -10.69 12.91
C THR A 418 9.79 -10.98 14.07
N ASP A 419 10.77 -11.87 13.87
CA ASP A 419 11.76 -12.24 14.88
C ASP A 419 12.51 -11.02 15.40
N LEU A 420 12.90 -10.10 14.51
CA LEU A 420 13.62 -8.88 14.89
C LEU A 420 12.74 -7.89 15.68
N PHE A 421 11.45 -7.80 15.37
CA PHE A 421 10.50 -7.04 16.18
C PHE A 421 10.29 -7.68 17.56
N GLU A 422 10.21 -9.00 17.65
CA GLU A 422 10.08 -9.72 18.93
C GLU A 422 11.31 -9.55 19.81
N GLU A 423 12.51 -9.62 19.22
CA GLU A 423 13.77 -9.41 19.93
C GLU A 423 13.85 -7.99 20.49
N LYS A 424 13.54 -6.99 19.66
CA LYS A 424 13.64 -5.57 20.04
C LYS A 424 12.53 -5.12 20.99
N TYR A 425 11.33 -5.69 20.88
CA TYR A 425 10.14 -5.32 21.64
C TYR A 425 9.45 -6.53 22.31
N PRO A 426 10.12 -7.24 23.24
CA PRO A 426 9.66 -8.52 23.77
C PRO A 426 8.40 -8.45 24.65
N LYS A 427 7.98 -7.25 25.05
CA LYS A 427 6.75 -7.02 25.85
C LYS A 427 5.52 -6.74 25.01
N GLN A 428 5.66 -6.57 23.70
CA GLN A 428 4.54 -6.27 22.82
C GLN A 428 3.79 -7.54 22.45
N THR A 429 2.49 -7.40 22.17
CA THR A 429 1.70 -8.48 21.60
C THR A 429 2.30 -8.90 20.28
N ARG A 430 2.43 -10.21 20.06
CA ARG A 430 2.94 -10.76 18.80
C ARG A 430 1.95 -10.57 17.67
N ASP A 431 2.46 -10.56 16.44
CA ASP A 431 1.66 -10.45 15.23
C ASP A 431 0.61 -11.57 15.12
N GLU A 432 0.95 -12.80 15.52
CA GLU A 432 0.02 -13.94 15.45
C GLU A 432 -1.15 -13.81 16.43
N ALA A 433 -0.99 -13.04 17.51
CA ALA A 433 -2.04 -12.78 18.48
C ALA A 433 -2.96 -11.61 18.09
N LEU A 434 -2.57 -10.84 17.07
CA LEU A 434 -3.35 -9.75 16.48
C LEU A 434 -3.43 -9.91 14.96
N PRO A 435 -4.04 -11.01 14.47
CA PRO A 435 -4.10 -11.28 13.04
C PRO A 435 -4.85 -10.15 12.33
N PRO A 436 -4.33 -9.65 11.19
CA PRO A 436 -5.06 -8.64 10.42
C PRO A 436 -6.38 -9.23 9.92
N PRO A 437 -7.50 -8.50 10.00
CA PRO A 437 -8.75 -8.94 9.40
C PRO A 437 -8.57 -9.11 7.88
N PRO A 438 -9.31 -10.06 7.26
CA PRO A 438 -9.29 -10.21 5.80
C PRO A 438 -9.65 -8.89 5.10
N CYS A 439 -8.97 -8.60 3.99
CA CYS A 439 -9.39 -7.53 3.09
C CYS A 439 -10.65 -7.98 2.35
N ASP A 440 -11.81 -7.64 2.91
CA ASP A 440 -13.14 -8.04 2.42
C ASP A 440 -13.74 -7.06 1.40
N PHE A 441 -12.96 -6.06 0.96
CA PHE A 441 -13.39 -5.14 -0.07
C PHE A 441 -13.79 -5.89 -1.35
N ASN A 442 -15.06 -5.73 -1.74
CA ASN A 442 -15.62 -6.29 -2.95
C ASN A 442 -16.00 -5.18 -3.94
N PHE A 443 -15.25 -5.11 -5.04
CA PHE A 443 -15.43 -4.08 -6.08
C PHE A 443 -16.84 -4.03 -6.65
N GLY A 444 -17.40 -5.20 -7.02
CA GLY A 444 -18.69 -5.29 -7.67
C GLY A 444 -19.85 -4.85 -6.77
N VAL A 445 -19.78 -5.20 -5.49
CA VAL A 445 -20.79 -4.79 -4.49
C VAL A 445 -20.63 -3.31 -4.14
N PHE A 446 -19.41 -2.83 -3.94
CA PHE A 446 -19.13 -1.44 -3.56
C PHE A 446 -19.58 -0.44 -4.65
N TYR A 447 -19.26 -0.72 -5.91
CA TYR A 447 -19.60 0.11 -7.06
C TYR A 447 -20.92 -0.28 -7.75
N LYS A 448 -21.79 -1.06 -7.08
CA LYS A 448 -23.04 -1.62 -7.65
C LYS A 448 -23.93 -0.63 -8.41
N GLU A 449 -23.91 0.65 -8.03
CA GLU A 449 -24.75 1.70 -8.63
C GLU A 449 -24.28 2.17 -10.01
N PHE A 450 -23.02 1.91 -10.35
CA PHE A 450 -22.44 2.26 -11.64
C PHE A 450 -22.60 1.15 -12.69
N TRP A 451 -23.09 -0.02 -12.29
CA TRP A 451 -23.38 -1.15 -13.17
C TRP A 451 -24.81 -1.10 -13.73
N TRP A 452 -25.04 -1.75 -14.88
CA TRP A 452 -26.36 -1.83 -15.50
C TRP A 452 -27.36 -2.67 -14.71
N LYS A 453 -26.90 -3.81 -14.16
CA LYS A 453 -27.72 -4.67 -13.28
C LYS A 453 -27.13 -4.70 -11.88
N ALA A 454 -27.97 -4.54 -10.87
CA ALA A 454 -27.53 -4.69 -9.49
C ALA A 454 -27.09 -6.15 -9.23
N PRO A 455 -25.98 -6.39 -8.48
CA PRO A 455 -25.33 -7.70 -8.34
C PRO A 455 -26.24 -8.86 -7.93
N PHE A 456 -27.24 -8.56 -7.10
CA PHE A 456 -28.17 -9.55 -6.54
C PHE A 456 -29.61 -9.40 -7.06
N SER A 457 -29.84 -8.49 -8.01
CA SER A 457 -31.14 -8.33 -8.64
C SER A 457 -31.44 -9.41 -9.67
N GLY A 458 -32.71 -9.55 -10.05
CA GLY A 458 -33.14 -10.47 -11.11
C GLY A 458 -33.14 -11.96 -10.72
N LYS A 459 -33.62 -12.79 -11.67
CA LYS A 459 -33.66 -14.25 -11.51
C LYS A 459 -32.24 -14.81 -11.50
N CYS A 460 -31.94 -15.61 -10.48
CA CYS A 460 -30.75 -16.45 -10.52
C CYS A 460 -31.03 -17.72 -11.33
N ALA A 461 -30.01 -18.25 -12.01
CA ALA A 461 -30.09 -19.54 -12.71
C ALA A 461 -28.69 -20.15 -12.82
N LYS A 462 -28.62 -21.43 -13.23
CA LYS A 462 -27.36 -22.00 -13.72
C LYS A 462 -26.92 -21.25 -14.99
N PRO A 463 -25.62 -20.98 -15.17
CA PRO A 463 -25.13 -20.28 -16.35
C PRO A 463 -25.45 -21.09 -17.62
N SER A 464 -25.72 -20.37 -18.72
CA SER A 464 -25.70 -20.98 -20.05
C SER A 464 -24.29 -21.48 -20.37
N SER A 465 -24.14 -22.43 -21.31
CA SER A 465 -22.81 -22.89 -21.71
C SER A 465 -21.93 -21.74 -22.20
N LYS A 466 -22.50 -20.82 -23.00
CA LYS A 466 -21.80 -19.62 -23.47
C LYS A 466 -21.36 -18.70 -22.34
N CYS A 467 -22.24 -18.42 -21.37
CA CYS A 467 -21.87 -17.61 -20.22
C CYS A 467 -20.74 -18.24 -19.43
N TYR A 468 -20.82 -19.56 -19.21
CA TYR A 468 -19.77 -20.30 -18.52
C TYR A 468 -18.45 -20.25 -19.29
N ASP A 469 -18.47 -20.46 -20.61
CA ASP A 469 -17.28 -20.41 -21.46
C ASP A 469 -16.63 -19.02 -21.44
N MET A 470 -17.43 -17.95 -21.49
CA MET A 470 -16.94 -16.57 -21.36
C MET A 470 -16.34 -16.29 -19.98
N ALA A 471 -17.01 -16.71 -18.91
CA ALA A 471 -16.51 -16.56 -17.56
C ALA A 471 -15.22 -17.36 -17.35
N ASN A 472 -15.15 -18.58 -17.91
CA ASN A 472 -13.99 -19.45 -17.80
C ASN A 472 -12.80 -18.86 -18.56
N TRP A 473 -13.01 -18.37 -19.79
CA TRP A 473 -11.97 -17.65 -20.53
C TRP A 473 -11.49 -16.41 -19.77
N GLY A 474 -12.41 -15.66 -19.16
CA GLY A 474 -12.07 -14.52 -18.29
C GLY A 474 -11.15 -14.94 -17.14
N LYS A 475 -11.44 -16.05 -16.47
CA LYS A 475 -10.64 -16.60 -15.37
C LYS A 475 -9.28 -17.17 -15.80
N THR A 476 -9.20 -17.82 -16.96
CA THR A 476 -7.98 -18.55 -17.38
C THR A 476 -7.03 -17.76 -18.26
N ASP A 477 -7.54 -16.82 -19.06
CA ASP A 477 -6.78 -16.10 -20.07
C ASP A 477 -6.99 -14.59 -19.95
N GLY A 478 -8.26 -14.17 -19.90
CA GLY A 478 -8.65 -12.76 -19.92
C GLY A 478 -8.03 -11.95 -18.79
N ILE A 479 -8.08 -12.45 -17.55
CA ILE A 479 -7.59 -11.74 -16.37
C ILE A 479 -6.07 -11.55 -16.35
N TYR A 480 -5.32 -12.43 -17.02
CA TYR A 480 -3.87 -12.28 -17.13
C TYR A 480 -3.47 -11.28 -18.22
N GLY A 481 -4.28 -11.16 -19.28
CA GLY A 481 -4.04 -10.22 -20.39
C GLY A 481 -4.60 -8.82 -20.13
N HIS A 482 -5.75 -8.74 -19.47
CA HIS A 482 -6.55 -7.52 -19.23
C HIS A 482 -7.18 -7.51 -17.82
N PRO A 483 -6.38 -7.50 -16.75
CA PRO A 483 -6.91 -7.49 -15.37
C PRO A 483 -7.84 -6.29 -15.11
N GLU A 484 -7.65 -5.18 -15.81
CA GLU A 484 -8.49 -3.99 -15.74
C GLU A 484 -9.95 -4.23 -16.15
N TRP A 485 -10.24 -5.27 -16.94
CA TRP A 485 -11.61 -5.66 -17.31
C TRP A 485 -12.34 -6.43 -16.20
N TYR A 486 -11.61 -6.90 -15.20
CA TYR A 486 -12.11 -7.73 -14.11
C TYR A 486 -11.82 -7.10 -12.74
N PRO A 487 -12.21 -5.84 -12.52
CA PRO A 487 -11.85 -5.12 -11.30
C PRO A 487 -12.40 -5.83 -10.06
N GLY A 488 -11.50 -6.11 -9.11
CA GLY A 488 -11.79 -6.82 -7.86
C GLY A 488 -11.78 -8.35 -7.94
N LEU A 489 -11.57 -8.93 -9.12
CA LEU A 489 -11.39 -10.38 -9.28
C LEU A 489 -9.90 -10.73 -9.39
N THR A 490 -9.56 -11.97 -9.04
CA THR A 490 -8.24 -12.56 -9.31
C THR A 490 -8.38 -13.85 -10.10
N ALA A 491 -7.27 -14.39 -10.59
CA ALA A 491 -7.27 -15.70 -11.23
C ALA A 491 -7.76 -16.83 -10.30
N ASP A 492 -7.71 -16.62 -8.98
CA ASP A 492 -8.20 -17.57 -7.98
C ASP A 492 -9.70 -17.40 -7.66
N SER A 493 -10.30 -16.25 -7.97
CA SER A 493 -11.72 -15.98 -7.71
C SER A 493 -12.64 -17.09 -8.25
N PRO A 494 -13.70 -17.48 -7.53
CA PRO A 494 -14.68 -18.46 -8.00
C PRO A 494 -15.25 -18.12 -9.38
N ILE A 495 -15.55 -19.12 -10.20
CA ILE A 495 -16.13 -18.93 -11.54
C ILE A 495 -17.47 -18.19 -11.46
N GLU A 496 -18.21 -18.36 -10.36
CA GLU A 496 -19.46 -17.66 -10.09
C GLU A 496 -19.27 -16.14 -10.01
N GLU A 497 -18.14 -15.64 -9.50
CA GLU A 497 -17.87 -14.20 -9.43
C GLU A 497 -17.64 -13.60 -10.82
N PHE A 498 -16.95 -14.34 -11.71
CA PHE A 498 -16.84 -13.95 -13.13
C PHE A 498 -18.21 -13.93 -13.82
N ILE A 499 -19.06 -14.93 -13.57
CA ILE A 499 -20.43 -14.96 -14.08
C ILE A 499 -21.24 -13.77 -13.54
N GLN A 500 -21.08 -13.44 -12.26
CA GLN A 500 -21.77 -12.31 -11.63
C GLN A 500 -21.33 -10.98 -12.26
N LEU A 501 -20.03 -10.78 -12.49
CA LEU A 501 -19.51 -9.60 -13.17
C LEU A 501 -20.11 -9.46 -14.57
N LEU A 502 -20.10 -10.54 -15.38
CA LEU A 502 -20.70 -10.53 -16.72
C LEU A 502 -22.21 -10.26 -16.69
N TYR A 503 -22.92 -10.78 -15.67
CA TYR A 503 -24.34 -10.49 -15.45
C TYR A 503 -24.58 -9.02 -15.10
N MET A 504 -23.80 -8.45 -14.18
CA MET A 504 -23.88 -7.04 -13.75
C MET A 504 -23.60 -6.07 -14.89
N GLN A 505 -22.63 -6.43 -15.73
CA GLN A 505 -22.34 -5.80 -17.00
C GLN A 505 -23.52 -5.91 -18.00
N GLY A 506 -24.43 -6.87 -17.81
CA GLY A 506 -25.57 -7.04 -18.70
C GLY A 506 -25.22 -7.70 -20.03
N LYS A 507 -24.12 -8.47 -20.09
CA LYS A 507 -23.76 -9.26 -21.27
C LYS A 507 -24.92 -10.19 -21.66
N GLU A 508 -25.30 -10.19 -22.94
CA GLU A 508 -26.49 -10.90 -23.43
C GLU A 508 -26.43 -12.40 -23.15
N ASP A 509 -25.25 -13.00 -23.29
CA ASP A 509 -25.03 -14.43 -23.05
C ASP A 509 -25.12 -14.82 -21.56
N CYS A 510 -25.04 -13.84 -20.64
CA CYS A 510 -25.16 -14.00 -19.19
C CYS A 510 -26.41 -13.27 -18.62
N PRO A 511 -27.64 -13.74 -18.95
CA PRO A 511 -28.86 -13.04 -18.58
C PRO A 511 -29.26 -13.19 -17.10
N HIS A 512 -28.67 -14.14 -16.37
CA HIS A 512 -29.01 -14.49 -14.98
C HIS A 512 -27.79 -14.43 -14.07
N ARG A 513 -28.00 -13.98 -12.83
CA ARG A 513 -26.97 -14.02 -11.78
C ARG A 513 -26.73 -15.45 -11.28
N PRO A 514 -25.57 -15.77 -10.69
CA PRO A 514 -25.37 -17.05 -10.01
C PRO A 514 -26.32 -17.18 -8.80
N CYS A 515 -26.83 -18.38 -8.55
CA CYS A 515 -27.72 -18.65 -7.41
C CYS A 515 -26.98 -18.84 -6.08
N GLY A 516 -25.68 -19.17 -6.11
CA GLY A 516 -24.89 -19.51 -4.93
C GLY A 516 -24.24 -18.32 -4.22
N ILE A 517 -24.13 -17.16 -4.88
CA ILE A 517 -23.57 -15.95 -4.27
C ILE A 517 -24.72 -15.21 -3.58
N LYS A 518 -24.63 -15.10 -2.25
CA LYS A 518 -25.50 -14.27 -1.43
C LYS A 518 -24.69 -13.06 -0.94
N PRO A 519 -25.33 -11.92 -0.64
CA PRO A 519 -24.72 -10.97 0.28
C PRO A 519 -24.41 -11.74 1.57
N GLU A 520 -23.24 -11.57 2.16
CA GLU A 520 -23.02 -12.07 3.53
C GLU A 520 -24.01 -11.31 4.42
N GLU A 521 -25.03 -12.02 4.90
CA GLU A 521 -25.95 -11.48 5.90
C GLU A 521 -25.15 -11.36 7.20
N PRO A 522 -25.20 -10.21 7.92
CA PRO A 522 -24.53 -10.08 9.19
C PRO A 522 -25.03 -11.19 10.13
N GLU A 523 -24.11 -11.95 10.72
CA GLU A 523 -24.48 -12.94 11.73
C GLU A 523 -25.24 -12.22 12.86
N GLU A 524 -26.49 -12.64 13.10
CA GLU A 524 -27.25 -12.19 14.26
C GLU A 524 -26.43 -12.46 15.52
N PRO A 525 -26.32 -11.50 16.47
CA PRO A 525 -25.65 -11.75 17.73
C PRO A 525 -26.34 -12.95 18.40
N GLN A 526 -25.58 -14.02 18.65
CA GLN A 526 -26.07 -15.12 19.48
C GLN A 526 -26.28 -14.56 20.89
N GLU A 527 -27.55 -14.40 21.28
CA GLU A 527 -27.93 -14.09 22.66
C GLU A 527 -27.49 -15.24 23.57
N GLU A 528 -26.52 -14.98 24.46
CA GLU A 528 -26.30 -15.76 25.70
C GLU A 528 -27.01 -15.11 26.89
#